data_AF-A0A4P8WJ84-F1
#
_entry.id   AF-A0A4P8WJ84-F1
#
_cell.length_a   1.000
_cell.length_b   1.000
_cell.length_c   1.000
_cell.angle_alpha   90.00
_cell.angle_beta   90.00
_cell.angle_gamma   90.00
#
_symmetry.space_group_name_H-M   'P 1'
#
loop_
_entity.id
_entity.type
_entity.pdbx_description
1 polymer ?
#
loop_
_entity_poly.entity_id
_entity_poly.type
_entity_poly.pdbx_seq_one_letter_code
_entity_poly.pdbx_strand_id
1 'polypeptide(L)'
;MSRLSDALSSEADLPPALRTKADAYADQGGLLGAFTYFFTVLETDDDALAKTLGSIPTDLFVTSALHDDAIDQADEWDTDRKRRLNEHVSLGDIVYTNVVEAVSEVPDDADLRPVLETVRDIGAGQLAEEEFDAATASVDDAIARVEARGSIWGDLAVRLVATTGRYSDAQLEHLRTIATDGLFVLTVIDDLADLPEDVENGVATLPLVCFDGDPDEYDSTEALVEAVLASDVPDRLEALVARRRAEIDAAATELADSLERSNEALLAAAARALTWYCESICSVPVAETVSPAEQREIRERLTGDERSTRRYVDERVSEYQRQAPVDTADVAATVAELPDEPVVRTATRLRHLESIVDGVMHTTLEDALAELRSATTPAP
;
A
#
# COMPACT_ATOMS: atom_id res chain seq x y z
N MET A 1 -27.08 -16.02 28.52
CA MET A 1 -27.52 -15.97 27.11
C MET A 1 -27.12 -14.61 26.59
N SER A 2 -26.01 -14.54 25.85
CA SER A 2 -25.57 -13.29 25.21
C SER A 2 -26.58 -12.92 24.13
N ARG A 3 -27.08 -11.68 24.14
CA ARG A 3 -28.04 -11.14 23.16
C ARG A 3 -27.33 -10.34 22.04
N LEU A 4 -26.02 -10.52 21.89
CA LEU A 4 -25.19 -9.83 20.91
C LEU A 4 -24.78 -10.73 19.72
N SER A 5 -25.16 -12.01 19.70
CA SER A 5 -24.75 -12.97 18.66
C SER A 5 -25.53 -12.88 17.34
N ASP A 6 -26.62 -12.10 17.29
CA ASP A 6 -27.57 -12.15 16.17
C ASP A 6 -27.64 -10.81 15.40
N ALA A 7 -26.73 -9.87 15.67
CA ALA A 7 -26.81 -8.50 15.15
C ALA A 7 -25.48 -7.96 14.61
N LEU A 8 -24.65 -8.81 14.02
CA LEU A 8 -23.66 -8.33 13.06
C LEU A 8 -24.32 -8.43 11.69
N SER A 9 -24.82 -7.29 11.20
CA SER A 9 -25.18 -7.17 9.79
C SER A 9 -23.90 -7.40 9.00
N SER A 10 -23.90 -8.42 8.15
CA SER A 10 -22.77 -8.66 7.26
C SER A 10 -22.59 -7.44 6.35
N GLU A 11 -21.38 -7.18 5.87
CA GLU A 11 -21.12 -6.14 4.86
C GLU A 11 -22.04 -6.28 3.63
N ALA A 12 -22.44 -7.52 3.32
CA ALA A 12 -23.39 -7.86 2.27
C ALA A 12 -24.83 -7.31 2.51
N ASP A 13 -25.14 -6.86 3.72
CA ASP A 13 -26.41 -6.21 4.09
C ASP A 13 -26.32 -4.67 4.08
N LEU A 14 -25.13 -4.10 3.83
CA LEU A 14 -24.96 -2.64 3.76
C LEU A 14 -25.76 -2.03 2.60
N PRO A 15 -26.33 -0.82 2.81
CA PRO A 15 -26.86 -0.02 1.72
C PRO A 15 -25.80 0.17 0.62
N PRO A 16 -26.19 0.19 -0.67
CA PRO A 16 -25.24 0.28 -1.78
C PRO A 16 -24.23 1.42 -1.66
N ALA A 17 -24.65 2.59 -1.17
CA ALA A 17 -23.75 3.74 -1.01
C ALA A 17 -22.66 3.52 0.07
N LEU A 18 -22.96 2.78 1.14
CA LEU A 18 -21.96 2.46 2.17
C LEU A 18 -21.02 1.35 1.70
N ARG A 19 -21.54 0.40 0.90
CA ARG A 19 -20.70 -0.63 0.27
C ARG A 19 -19.70 -0.04 -0.70
N THR A 20 -20.15 0.78 -1.65
CA THR A 20 -19.26 1.47 -2.59
C THR A 20 -18.18 2.29 -1.89
N LYS A 21 -18.47 2.80 -0.70
CA LYS A 21 -17.50 3.50 0.12
C LYS A 21 -16.46 2.56 0.74
N ALA A 22 -16.90 1.48 1.40
CA ALA A 22 -15.99 0.48 1.95
C ALA A 22 -15.11 -0.15 0.83
N ASP A 23 -15.73 -0.50 -0.29
CA ASP A 23 -15.09 -1.00 -1.51
C ASP A 23 -13.92 -0.09 -1.95
N ALA A 24 -14.11 1.23 -1.96
CA ALA A 24 -13.07 2.17 -2.40
C ALA A 24 -11.81 2.16 -1.51
N TYR A 25 -11.96 2.00 -0.19
CA TYR A 25 -10.80 1.83 0.69
C TYR A 25 -10.21 0.41 0.60
N ALA A 26 -11.06 -0.60 0.36
CA ALA A 26 -10.64 -1.99 0.21
C ALA A 26 -9.79 -2.19 -1.05
N ASP A 27 -10.09 -1.46 -2.13
CA ASP A 27 -9.29 -1.40 -3.35
C ASP A 27 -7.82 -1.01 -3.04
N GLN A 28 -7.59 -0.14 -2.05
CA GLN A 28 -6.24 0.25 -1.61
C GLN A 28 -5.63 -0.74 -0.60
N GLY A 29 -6.36 -1.01 0.49
CA GLY A 29 -5.91 -1.91 1.56
C GLY A 29 -5.65 -3.34 1.09
N GLY A 30 -6.31 -3.75 0.00
CA GLY A 30 -6.16 -5.05 -0.63
C GLY A 30 -4.74 -5.38 -1.09
N LEU A 31 -3.87 -4.38 -1.25
CA LEU A 31 -2.44 -4.56 -1.51
C LEU A 31 -1.72 -5.32 -0.39
N LEU A 32 -1.91 -4.88 0.86
CA LEU A 32 -1.33 -5.51 2.05
C LEU A 32 -1.88 -6.93 2.23
N GLY A 33 -3.18 -7.10 1.93
CA GLY A 33 -3.81 -8.40 1.89
C GLY A 33 -3.20 -9.31 0.83
N ALA A 34 -2.95 -8.82 -0.38
CA ALA A 34 -2.40 -9.60 -1.49
C ALA A 34 -0.96 -10.01 -1.20
N PHE A 35 -0.17 -9.13 -0.59
CA PHE A 35 1.17 -9.43 -0.07
C PHE A 35 1.11 -10.55 0.98
N THR A 36 0.24 -10.41 1.99
CA THR A 36 0.07 -11.41 3.06
C THR A 36 -0.40 -12.75 2.50
N TYR A 37 -1.36 -12.72 1.57
CA TYR A 37 -1.85 -13.89 0.87
C TYR A 37 -0.72 -14.59 0.12
N PHE A 38 0.07 -13.85 -0.66
CA PHE A 38 1.15 -14.39 -1.49
C PHE A 38 2.13 -15.21 -0.66
N PHE A 39 2.65 -14.62 0.42
CA PHE A 39 3.63 -15.31 1.27
C PHE A 39 2.99 -16.42 2.12
N THR A 40 1.73 -16.28 2.53
CA THR A 40 1.02 -17.37 3.20
C THR A 40 0.90 -18.58 2.28
N VAL A 41 0.42 -18.38 1.06
CA VAL A 41 0.13 -19.48 0.14
C VAL A 41 1.39 -20.13 -0.42
N LEU A 42 2.47 -19.35 -0.62
CA LEU A 42 3.74 -19.85 -1.15
C LEU A 42 4.33 -20.98 -0.28
N GLU A 43 4.18 -20.88 1.04
CA GLU A 43 4.77 -21.85 1.97
C GLU A 43 3.78 -22.86 2.55
N THR A 44 2.48 -22.55 2.53
CA THR A 44 1.45 -23.42 3.11
C THR A 44 0.64 -24.20 2.06
N ASP A 45 0.54 -23.67 0.84
CA ASP A 45 -0.43 -24.07 -0.19
C ASP A 45 -1.91 -24.02 0.28
N ASP A 46 -2.18 -23.36 1.42
CA ASP A 46 -3.52 -23.27 2.02
C ASP A 46 -4.24 -22.01 1.54
N ASP A 47 -5.19 -22.21 0.62
CA ASP A 47 -5.99 -21.12 0.06
C ASP A 47 -6.89 -20.44 1.09
N ALA A 48 -7.45 -21.21 2.02
CA ALA A 48 -8.40 -20.70 2.99
C ALA A 48 -7.65 -19.84 4.02
N LEU A 49 -6.53 -20.37 4.54
CA LEU A 49 -5.68 -19.62 5.46
C LEU A 49 -5.13 -18.35 4.82
N ALA A 50 -4.69 -18.39 3.55
CA ALA A 50 -4.20 -17.21 2.84
C ALA A 50 -5.27 -16.13 2.68
N LYS A 51 -6.53 -16.52 2.43
CA LYS A 51 -7.67 -15.59 2.39
C LYS A 51 -7.94 -14.97 3.75
N THR A 52 -7.99 -15.80 4.80
CA THR A 52 -8.25 -15.35 6.17
C THR A 52 -7.15 -14.40 6.67
N LEU A 53 -5.87 -14.74 6.47
CA LEU A 53 -4.76 -13.86 6.87
C LEU A 53 -4.68 -12.62 5.99
N GLY A 54 -4.98 -12.74 4.70
CA GLY A 54 -5.00 -11.62 3.76
C GLY A 54 -6.15 -10.63 4.00
N SER A 55 -7.30 -11.05 4.51
CA SER A 55 -8.41 -10.13 4.79
C SER A 55 -8.15 -9.25 6.01
N ILE A 56 -7.43 -9.75 7.02
CA ILE A 56 -7.14 -9.00 8.26
C ILE A 56 -6.51 -7.63 8.00
N PRO A 57 -5.37 -7.49 7.29
CA PRO A 57 -4.75 -6.18 7.06
C PRO A 57 -5.58 -5.31 6.11
N THR A 58 -6.32 -5.91 5.16
CA THR A 58 -7.24 -5.18 4.28
C THR A 58 -8.36 -4.52 5.07
N ASP A 59 -9.08 -5.30 5.89
CA ASP A 59 -10.22 -4.80 6.68
C ASP A 59 -9.77 -3.83 7.78
N LEU A 60 -8.59 -4.06 8.37
CA LEU A 60 -7.97 -3.11 9.31
C LEU A 60 -7.63 -1.80 8.63
N PHE A 61 -7.09 -1.82 7.40
CA PHE A 61 -6.81 -0.61 6.64
C PHE A 61 -8.09 0.18 6.36
N VAL A 62 -9.14 -0.49 5.88
CA VAL A 62 -10.46 0.15 5.66
C VAL A 62 -11.01 0.76 6.94
N THR A 63 -10.94 0.03 8.05
CA THR A 63 -11.36 0.52 9.37
C THR A 63 -10.58 1.78 9.74
N SER A 64 -9.26 1.73 9.62
CA SER A 64 -8.38 2.85 9.97
C SER A 64 -8.65 4.06 9.10
N ALA A 65 -8.69 3.92 7.77
CA ALA A 65 -8.90 5.03 6.85
C ALA A 65 -10.26 5.70 7.05
N LEU A 66 -11.32 4.92 7.31
CA LEU A 66 -12.63 5.49 7.67
C LEU A 66 -12.58 6.25 8.99
N HIS A 67 -11.83 5.79 9.97
CA HIS A 67 -11.68 6.48 11.26
C HIS A 67 -10.78 7.72 11.14
N ASP A 68 -9.74 7.66 10.31
CA ASP A 68 -8.84 8.77 9.96
C ASP A 68 -9.63 9.93 9.34
N ASP A 69 -10.40 9.66 8.27
CA ASP A 69 -11.24 10.66 7.62
C ASP A 69 -12.28 11.27 8.59
N ALA A 70 -12.73 10.49 9.59
CA ALA A 70 -13.63 10.97 10.62
C ALA A 70 -12.97 11.89 11.64
N ILE A 71 -11.65 11.83 11.80
CA ILE A 71 -10.86 12.73 12.62
C ILE A 71 -10.54 13.98 11.79
N ASP A 72 -9.95 13.80 10.60
CA ASP A 72 -9.33 14.88 9.82
C ASP A 72 -10.37 15.76 9.11
N GLN A 73 -11.33 15.16 8.42
CA GLN A 73 -12.31 15.90 7.61
C GLN A 73 -13.53 16.37 8.41
N ALA A 74 -13.54 16.14 9.73
CA ALA A 74 -14.73 16.36 10.57
C ALA A 74 -15.25 17.80 10.50
N ASP A 75 -14.34 18.76 10.37
CA ASP A 75 -14.65 20.19 10.35
C ASP A 75 -15.11 20.67 8.95
N GLU A 76 -14.66 20.02 7.87
CA GLU A 76 -15.06 20.32 6.49
C GLU A 76 -16.52 19.96 6.19
N TRP A 77 -17.04 18.95 6.88
CA TRP A 77 -18.39 18.44 6.64
C TRP A 77 -19.52 19.39 7.11
N ASP A 78 -19.18 20.49 7.81
CA ASP A 78 -20.08 21.57 8.24
C ASP A 78 -21.47 21.04 8.72
N THR A 79 -22.54 21.35 7.98
CA THR A 79 -23.92 20.97 8.36
C THR A 79 -24.20 19.46 8.34
N ASP A 80 -23.37 18.69 7.65
CA ASP A 80 -23.47 17.23 7.54
C ASP A 80 -22.55 16.49 8.53
N ARG A 81 -21.72 17.21 9.29
CA ARG A 81 -20.71 16.65 10.22
C ARG A 81 -21.21 15.47 11.04
N LYS A 82 -22.33 15.63 11.75
CA LYS A 82 -22.88 14.54 12.58
C LYS A 82 -23.25 13.30 11.77
N ARG A 83 -23.82 13.48 10.58
CA ARG A 83 -24.20 12.36 9.71
C ARG A 83 -22.95 11.64 9.23
N ARG A 84 -21.96 12.40 8.74
CA ARG A 84 -20.71 11.87 8.19
C ARG A 84 -19.85 11.18 9.26
N LEU A 85 -19.72 11.76 10.45
CA LEU A 85 -19.04 11.11 11.59
C LEU A 85 -19.68 9.76 11.91
N ASN A 86 -21.01 9.73 12.06
CA ASN A 86 -21.70 8.46 12.34
C ASN A 86 -21.53 7.46 11.19
N GLU A 87 -21.55 7.91 9.95
CA GLU A 87 -21.37 7.07 8.76
C GLU A 87 -19.98 6.42 8.75
N HIS A 88 -18.91 7.21 8.87
CA HIS A 88 -17.54 6.72 8.81
C HIS A 88 -17.19 5.82 10.00
N VAL A 89 -17.44 6.29 11.23
CA VAL A 89 -17.12 5.52 12.44
C VAL A 89 -17.89 4.21 12.48
N SER A 90 -19.20 4.24 12.21
CA SER A 90 -20.02 3.03 12.26
C SER A 90 -19.68 2.06 11.12
N LEU A 91 -19.35 2.57 9.92
CA LEU A 91 -18.92 1.71 8.82
C LEU A 91 -17.57 1.06 9.14
N GLY A 92 -16.61 1.81 9.67
CA GLY A 92 -15.32 1.26 10.11
C GLY A 92 -15.51 0.20 11.19
N ASP A 93 -16.37 0.44 12.19
CA ASP A 93 -16.68 -0.54 13.23
C ASP A 93 -17.34 -1.82 12.67
N ILE A 94 -18.18 -1.69 11.63
CA ILE A 94 -18.79 -2.83 10.94
C ILE A 94 -17.72 -3.62 10.19
N VAL A 95 -16.84 -2.96 9.43
CA VAL A 95 -15.74 -3.63 8.70
C VAL A 95 -14.78 -4.30 9.68
N TYR A 96 -14.48 -3.69 10.83
CA TYR A 96 -13.67 -4.30 11.89
C TYR A 96 -14.25 -5.62 12.40
N THR A 97 -15.57 -5.85 12.28
CA THR A 97 -16.15 -7.14 12.68
C THR A 97 -15.71 -8.28 11.76
N ASN A 98 -15.39 -8.01 10.49
CA ASN A 98 -14.77 -8.97 9.57
C ASN A 98 -13.39 -9.41 10.09
N VAL A 99 -12.61 -8.51 10.69
CA VAL A 99 -11.31 -8.84 11.31
C VAL A 99 -11.51 -9.80 12.48
N VAL A 100 -12.53 -9.57 13.32
CA VAL A 100 -12.85 -10.45 14.46
C VAL A 100 -13.26 -11.84 13.98
N GLU A 101 -14.05 -11.91 12.90
CA GLU A 101 -14.45 -13.16 12.26
C GLU A 101 -13.22 -13.89 11.69
N ALA A 102 -12.39 -13.22 10.90
CA ALA A 102 -11.18 -13.78 10.32
C ALA A 102 -10.22 -14.31 11.40
N VAL A 103 -9.98 -13.54 12.47
CA VAL A 103 -9.16 -13.96 13.62
C VAL A 103 -9.72 -15.23 14.28
N SER A 104 -11.04 -15.42 14.31
CA SER A 104 -11.66 -16.63 14.85
C SER A 104 -11.51 -17.87 13.96
N GLU A 105 -11.18 -17.68 12.69
CA GLU A 105 -10.91 -18.74 11.72
C GLU A 105 -9.43 -19.10 11.60
N VAL A 106 -8.54 -18.27 12.15
CA VAL A 106 -7.10 -18.57 12.24
C VAL A 106 -6.89 -19.80 13.16
N PRO A 107 -6.01 -20.75 12.80
CA PRO A 107 -5.72 -21.92 13.63
C PRO A 107 -5.35 -21.58 15.08
N ASP A 108 -5.88 -22.34 16.05
CA ASP A 108 -5.70 -22.11 17.50
C ASP A 108 -4.23 -22.09 17.96
N ASP A 109 -3.32 -22.69 17.19
CA ASP A 109 -1.88 -22.74 17.47
C ASP A 109 -1.08 -21.57 16.90
N ALA A 110 -1.70 -20.70 16.09
CA ALA A 110 -1.10 -19.47 15.59
C ALA A 110 -1.06 -18.40 16.70
N ASP A 111 0.12 -17.82 16.95
CA ASP A 111 0.27 -16.76 17.93
C ASP A 111 -0.04 -15.38 17.33
N LEU A 112 -1.26 -14.88 17.57
CA LEU A 112 -1.71 -13.55 17.12
C LEU A 112 -1.42 -12.42 18.11
N ARG A 113 -0.78 -12.67 19.26
CA ARG A 113 -0.46 -11.61 20.22
C ARG A 113 0.41 -10.50 19.61
N PRO A 114 1.46 -10.80 18.82
CA PRO A 114 2.27 -9.76 18.20
C PRO A 114 1.49 -8.95 17.16
N VAL A 115 0.56 -9.57 16.43
CA VAL A 115 -0.35 -8.89 15.48
C VAL A 115 -1.23 -7.89 16.23
N LEU A 116 -1.83 -8.31 17.35
CA LEU A 116 -2.67 -7.45 18.19
C LEU A 116 -1.89 -6.30 18.84
N GLU A 117 -0.63 -6.51 19.20
CA GLU A 117 0.27 -5.45 19.66
C GLU A 117 0.47 -4.40 18.56
N THR A 118 0.80 -4.82 17.33
CA THR A 118 0.95 -3.91 16.18
C THR A 118 -0.32 -3.13 15.88
N VAL A 119 -1.51 -3.73 15.99
CA VAL A 119 -2.78 -3.00 15.82
C VAL A 119 -2.96 -1.91 16.90
N ARG A 120 -2.52 -2.16 18.14
CA ARG A 120 -2.55 -1.13 19.18
C ARG A 120 -1.53 -0.03 18.93
N ASP A 121 -0.35 -0.40 18.42
CA ASP A 121 0.71 0.54 18.09
C ASP A 121 0.28 1.47 16.94
N ILE A 122 -0.45 0.95 15.93
CA ILE A 122 -1.09 1.78 14.88
C ILE A 122 -2.02 2.83 15.52
N GLY A 123 -2.95 2.39 16.38
CA GLY A 123 -3.87 3.33 17.05
C GLY A 123 -3.17 4.32 17.98
N ALA A 124 -2.07 3.90 18.63
CA ALA A 124 -1.27 4.79 19.47
C ALA A 124 -0.48 5.81 18.64
N GLY A 125 0.02 5.42 17.47
CA GLY A 125 0.67 6.31 16.50
C GLY A 125 -0.29 7.40 16.02
N GLN A 126 -1.53 7.03 15.68
CA GLN A 126 -2.57 7.98 15.29
C GLN A 126 -2.88 9.00 16.38
N LEU A 127 -2.99 8.58 17.64
CA LEU A 127 -3.21 9.51 18.75
C LEU A 127 -2.00 10.42 19.03
N ALA A 128 -0.78 9.94 18.77
CA ALA A 128 0.43 10.72 18.96
C ALA A 128 0.59 11.82 17.90
N GLU A 129 -0.06 11.70 16.74
CA GLU A 129 -0.05 12.70 15.68
C GLU A 129 -0.66 14.03 16.13
N GLU A 130 -1.74 13.99 16.93
CA GLU A 130 -2.36 15.18 17.52
C GLU A 130 -1.41 15.98 18.45
N GLU A 131 -0.34 15.34 18.94
CA GLU A 131 0.64 15.94 19.85
C GLU A 131 1.96 16.36 19.14
N PHE A 132 2.10 16.09 17.84
CA PHE A 132 3.32 16.35 17.08
C PHE A 132 3.44 17.84 16.69
N ASP A 133 4.52 18.49 17.12
CA ASP A 133 4.79 19.91 16.84
C ASP A 133 5.89 20.07 15.78
N ALA A 134 5.49 20.45 14.56
CA ALA A 134 6.40 20.70 13.42
C ALA A 134 7.52 21.69 13.77
N ALA A 135 7.21 22.72 14.56
CA ALA A 135 8.13 23.81 14.83
C ALA A 135 9.33 23.39 15.70
N THR A 136 9.19 22.27 16.42
CA THR A 136 10.23 21.74 17.30
C THR A 136 10.72 20.34 16.92
N ALA A 137 10.05 19.66 15.99
CA ALA A 137 10.42 18.35 15.51
C ALA A 137 11.74 18.39 14.70
N SER A 138 12.57 17.38 14.90
CA SER A 138 13.70 17.11 14.03
C SER A 138 13.29 16.24 12.83
N VAL A 139 14.14 16.19 11.80
CA VAL A 139 13.97 15.26 10.66
C VAL A 139 13.91 13.81 11.14
N ASP A 140 14.68 13.44 12.16
CA ASP A 140 14.65 12.09 12.74
C ASP A 140 13.30 11.80 13.42
N ASP A 141 12.69 12.81 14.06
CA ASP A 141 11.35 12.68 14.66
C ASP A 141 10.28 12.51 13.58
N ALA A 142 10.37 13.26 12.47
CA ALA A 142 9.45 13.12 11.34
C ALA A 142 9.60 11.75 10.65
N ILE A 143 10.82 11.24 10.50
CA ILE A 143 11.07 9.88 9.99
C ILE A 143 10.46 8.83 10.93
N ALA A 144 10.69 8.97 12.24
CA ALA A 144 10.12 8.05 13.23
C ALA A 144 8.58 8.07 13.22
N ARG A 145 7.97 9.24 12.96
CA ARG A 145 6.51 9.37 12.76
C ARG A 145 6.04 8.57 11.55
N VAL A 146 6.69 8.72 10.40
CA VAL A 146 6.37 7.95 9.19
C VAL A 146 6.50 6.44 9.45
N GLU A 147 7.53 6.02 10.19
CA GLU A 147 7.71 4.61 10.56
C GLU A 147 6.58 4.09 11.49
N ALA A 148 6.15 4.91 12.45
CA ALA A 148 5.11 4.56 13.42
C ALA A 148 3.68 4.57 12.85
N ARG A 149 3.42 5.31 11.76
CA ARG A 149 2.10 5.41 11.10
C ARG A 149 2.01 4.60 9.81
N GLY A 150 2.96 4.80 8.89
CA GLY A 150 2.97 4.18 7.56
C GLY A 150 3.61 2.81 7.56
N SER A 151 4.89 2.73 7.93
CA SER A 151 5.68 1.48 7.83
C SER A 151 5.12 0.34 8.69
N ILE A 152 4.50 0.65 9.81
CA ILE A 152 3.95 -0.33 10.75
C ILE A 152 2.89 -1.26 10.12
N TRP A 153 2.19 -0.81 9.08
CA TRP A 153 1.25 -1.65 8.31
C TRP A 153 1.98 -2.78 7.56
N GLY A 154 3.21 -2.55 7.13
CA GLY A 154 4.07 -3.56 6.52
C GLY A 154 4.52 -4.59 7.55
N ASP A 155 4.86 -4.16 8.77
CA ASP A 155 5.16 -5.05 9.88
C ASP A 155 3.93 -5.89 10.29
N LEU A 156 2.72 -5.30 10.28
CA LEU A 156 1.47 -6.03 10.50
C LEU A 156 1.29 -7.18 9.49
N ALA A 157 1.44 -6.89 8.19
CA ALA A 157 1.34 -7.90 7.13
C ALA A 157 2.35 -9.04 7.31
N VAL A 158 3.61 -8.70 7.62
CA VAL A 158 4.67 -9.70 7.84
C VAL A 158 4.46 -10.49 9.13
N ARG A 159 3.94 -9.88 10.20
CA ARG A 159 3.59 -10.61 11.43
C ARG A 159 2.50 -11.64 11.18
N LEU A 160 1.52 -11.36 10.33
CA LEU A 160 0.51 -12.33 9.93
C LEU A 160 1.14 -13.50 9.16
N VAL A 161 2.04 -13.21 8.21
CA VAL A 161 2.82 -14.25 7.50
C VAL A 161 3.65 -15.09 8.48
N ALA A 162 4.26 -14.47 9.49
CA ALA A 162 5.06 -15.17 10.50
C ALA A 162 4.25 -16.18 11.32
N THR A 163 2.93 -15.98 11.48
CA THR A 163 2.06 -16.91 12.21
C THR A 163 2.00 -18.30 11.58
N THR A 164 2.30 -18.41 10.28
CA THR A 164 2.38 -19.68 9.57
C THR A 164 3.53 -20.57 10.06
N GLY A 165 4.55 -19.99 10.71
CA GLY A 165 5.74 -20.68 11.19
C GLY A 165 6.59 -21.30 10.07
N ARG A 166 6.44 -20.85 8.82
CA ARG A 166 7.12 -21.44 7.65
C ARG A 166 8.37 -20.71 7.22
N TYR A 167 8.48 -19.43 7.56
CA TYR A 167 9.65 -18.61 7.24
C TYR A 167 10.63 -18.60 8.40
N SER A 168 11.93 -18.62 8.08
CA SER A 168 12.98 -18.37 9.07
C SER A 168 13.00 -16.91 9.53
N ASP A 169 13.60 -16.64 10.68
CA ASP A 169 13.75 -15.27 11.19
C ASP A 169 14.45 -14.33 10.19
N ALA A 170 15.44 -14.84 9.45
CA ALA A 170 16.13 -14.06 8.42
C ALA A 170 15.22 -13.73 7.22
N GLN A 171 14.44 -14.70 6.75
CA GLN A 171 13.46 -14.47 5.68
C GLN A 171 12.38 -13.48 6.12
N LEU A 172 11.88 -13.62 7.35
CA LEU A 172 10.91 -12.68 7.92
C LEU A 172 11.48 -11.27 8.04
N GLU A 173 12.77 -11.12 8.33
CA GLU A 173 13.41 -9.81 8.35
C GLU A 173 13.50 -9.20 6.94
N HIS A 174 13.87 -9.97 5.92
CA HIS A 174 13.85 -9.48 4.55
C HIS A 174 12.44 -9.08 4.09
N LEU A 175 11.42 -9.89 4.43
CA LEU A 175 10.02 -9.56 4.18
C LEU A 175 9.61 -8.27 4.89
N ARG A 176 10.04 -8.10 6.15
CA ARG A 176 9.80 -6.89 6.93
C ARG A 176 10.40 -5.68 6.23
N THR A 177 11.68 -5.71 5.87
CA THR A 177 12.34 -4.63 5.13
C THR A 177 11.56 -4.25 3.86
N ILE A 178 11.21 -5.24 3.02
CA ILE A 178 10.46 -4.99 1.78
C ILE A 178 9.14 -4.27 2.07
N ALA A 179 8.37 -4.76 3.06
CA ALA A 179 7.05 -4.22 3.36
C ALA A 179 7.12 -2.85 4.07
N THR A 180 7.96 -2.71 5.10
CA THR A 180 8.05 -1.50 5.92
C THR A 180 8.68 -0.34 5.16
N ASP A 181 9.73 -0.59 4.37
CA ASP A 181 10.36 0.45 3.55
C ASP A 181 9.50 0.78 2.33
N GLY A 182 8.77 -0.21 1.78
CA GLY A 182 7.80 0.03 0.71
C GLY A 182 6.72 1.02 1.13
N LEU A 183 6.11 0.80 2.30
CA LEU A 183 5.13 1.73 2.86
C LEU A 183 5.75 3.04 3.32
N PHE A 184 6.98 3.03 3.84
CA PHE A 184 7.70 4.29 4.14
C PHE A 184 7.80 5.17 2.90
N VAL A 185 8.24 4.58 1.78
CA VAL A 185 8.39 5.30 0.51
C VAL A 185 7.05 5.83 0.01
N LEU A 186 5.99 5.03 0.09
CA LEU A 186 4.66 5.48 -0.30
C LEU A 186 4.17 6.63 0.57
N THR A 187 4.28 6.54 1.89
CA THR A 187 3.89 7.64 2.80
C THR A 187 4.68 8.92 2.55
N VAL A 188 5.99 8.85 2.25
CA VAL A 188 6.76 10.07 1.92
C VAL A 188 6.34 10.70 0.60
N ILE A 189 5.91 9.89 -0.38
CA ILE A 189 5.41 10.40 -1.66
C ILE A 189 4.02 11.02 -1.47
N ASP A 190 3.18 10.39 -0.65
CA ASP A 190 1.84 10.85 -0.26
C ASP A 190 1.92 12.19 0.50
N ASP A 191 2.70 12.26 1.58
CA ASP A 191 3.02 13.50 2.35
C ASP A 191 3.50 14.65 1.43
N LEU A 192 4.15 14.32 0.32
CA LEU A 192 4.59 15.33 -0.65
C LEU A 192 3.47 15.74 -1.59
N ALA A 193 2.71 14.79 -2.14
CA ALA A 193 1.58 15.09 -3.01
C ALA A 193 0.53 15.96 -2.30
N ASP A 194 0.25 15.63 -1.03
CA ASP A 194 -0.76 16.27 -0.21
C ASP A 194 -0.24 17.48 0.56
N LEU A 195 1.02 17.88 0.33
CA LEU A 195 1.66 19.00 1.01
C LEU A 195 0.80 20.28 1.07
N PRO A 196 0.07 20.72 0.01
CA PRO A 196 -0.80 21.88 0.12
C PRO A 196 -1.95 21.68 1.11
N GLU A 197 -2.58 20.50 1.10
CA GLU A 197 -3.68 20.13 2.00
C GLU A 197 -3.17 19.98 3.44
N ASP A 198 -2.03 19.32 3.64
CA ASP A 198 -1.37 19.20 4.94
C ASP A 198 -1.09 20.56 5.57
N VAL A 199 -0.56 21.51 4.79
CA VAL A 199 -0.32 22.88 5.26
C VAL A 199 -1.61 23.57 5.68
N GLU A 200 -2.68 23.44 4.89
CA GLU A 200 -3.98 24.05 5.21
C GLU A 200 -4.62 23.44 6.46
N ASN A 201 -4.43 22.15 6.67
CA ASN A 201 -4.89 21.39 7.83
C ASN A 201 -3.98 21.53 9.05
N GLY A 202 -2.81 22.17 8.90
CA GLY A 202 -1.83 22.34 9.97
C GLY A 202 -1.11 21.04 10.34
N VAL A 203 -1.06 20.07 9.42
CA VAL A 203 -0.38 18.79 9.58
C VAL A 203 1.10 18.94 9.24
N ALA A 204 1.94 18.39 10.11
CA ALA A 204 3.37 18.52 10.06
C ALA A 204 4.03 17.31 9.39
N THR A 205 4.11 17.32 8.06
CA THR A 205 4.67 16.21 7.29
C THR A 205 6.19 16.30 7.07
N LEU A 206 6.79 15.19 6.65
CA LEU A 206 8.24 15.12 6.47
C LEU A 206 8.81 16.21 5.52
N PRO A 207 8.14 16.56 4.39
CA PRO A 207 8.59 17.65 3.54
C PRO A 207 8.70 18.99 4.27
N LEU A 208 7.72 19.34 5.12
CA LEU A 208 7.73 20.58 5.91
C LEU A 208 8.82 20.57 6.98
N VAL A 209 8.99 19.46 7.70
CA VAL A 209 10.05 19.36 8.72
C VAL A 209 11.45 19.38 8.09
N CYS A 210 11.59 18.91 6.85
CA CYS A 210 12.85 19.02 6.11
C CYS A 210 13.14 20.44 5.60
N PHE A 211 12.13 21.31 5.55
CA PHE A 211 12.27 22.67 5.06
C PHE A 211 12.88 23.57 6.14
N ASP A 212 14.06 24.15 5.85
CA ASP A 212 14.80 24.98 6.81
C ASP A 212 14.22 26.41 6.97
N GLY A 213 13.14 26.75 6.25
CA GLY A 213 12.44 28.03 6.35
C GLY A 213 11.31 28.01 7.39
N ASP A 214 10.91 29.19 7.87
CA ASP A 214 9.77 29.32 8.79
C ASP A 214 8.46 29.39 7.99
N PRO A 215 7.54 28.41 8.12
CA PRO A 215 6.25 28.42 7.42
C PRO A 215 5.43 29.69 7.68
N ASP A 216 5.56 30.30 8.86
CA ASP A 216 4.82 31.52 9.23
C ASP A 216 5.32 32.78 8.48
N GLU A 217 6.45 32.71 7.78
CA GLU A 217 6.98 33.82 6.97
C GLU A 217 6.32 33.93 5.58
N TYR A 218 5.45 32.98 5.21
CA TYR A 218 4.82 32.91 3.90
C TYR A 218 3.37 33.39 3.94
N ASP A 219 3.01 34.29 3.01
CA ASP A 219 1.68 34.92 2.95
C ASP A 219 0.58 33.97 2.42
N SER A 220 0.93 32.78 1.91
CA SER A 220 0.01 31.76 1.41
C SER A 220 0.63 30.36 1.38
N THR A 221 -0.21 29.32 1.40
CA THR A 221 0.18 27.91 1.16
C THR A 221 0.95 27.75 -0.15
N GLU A 222 0.47 28.35 -1.23
CA GLU A 222 1.14 28.32 -2.54
C GLU A 222 2.58 28.86 -2.47
N ALA A 223 2.79 30.00 -1.80
CA ALA A 223 4.12 30.60 -1.66
C ALA A 223 5.07 29.74 -0.80
N LEU A 224 4.55 29.07 0.24
CA LEU A 224 5.31 28.12 1.04
C LEU A 224 5.70 26.90 0.20
N VAL A 225 4.76 26.30 -0.52
CA VAL A 225 5.02 25.13 -1.39
C VAL A 225 6.04 25.46 -2.48
N GLU A 226 5.94 26.63 -3.13
CA GLU A 226 6.96 27.10 -4.08
C GLU A 226 8.35 27.19 -3.44
N ALA A 227 8.43 27.68 -2.20
CA ALA A 227 9.70 27.79 -1.48
C ALA A 227 10.27 26.42 -1.10
N VAL A 228 9.42 25.47 -0.67
CA VAL A 228 9.81 24.07 -0.45
C VAL A 228 10.35 23.47 -1.74
N LEU A 229 9.64 23.61 -2.87
CA LEU A 229 10.06 23.10 -4.18
C LEU A 229 11.36 23.74 -4.70
N ALA A 230 11.63 24.99 -4.33
CA ALA A 230 12.85 25.71 -4.71
C ALA A 230 14.04 25.46 -3.76
N SER A 231 13.81 24.78 -2.64
CA SER A 231 14.83 24.43 -1.64
C SER A 231 15.58 23.13 -2.01
N ASP A 232 16.39 22.62 -1.08
CA ASP A 232 17.04 21.30 -1.19
C ASP A 232 16.15 20.13 -0.71
N VAL A 233 14.93 20.40 -0.23
CA VAL A 233 13.98 19.37 0.23
C VAL A 233 13.72 18.31 -0.85
N PRO A 234 13.41 18.63 -2.12
CA PRO A 234 13.18 17.61 -3.14
C PRO A 234 14.38 16.66 -3.33
N ASP A 235 15.60 17.19 -3.34
CA ASP A 235 16.84 16.40 -3.49
C ASP A 235 17.08 15.50 -2.26
N ARG A 236 16.77 16.01 -1.06
CA ARG A 236 16.89 15.24 0.20
C ARG A 236 15.87 14.11 0.27
N LEU A 237 14.63 14.36 -0.12
CA LEU A 237 13.59 13.34 -0.21
C LEU A 237 13.92 12.29 -1.29
N GLU A 238 14.45 12.72 -2.44
CA GLU A 238 14.93 11.79 -3.47
C GLU A 238 16.03 10.88 -2.94
N ALA A 239 17.02 11.42 -2.22
CA ALA A 239 18.09 10.64 -1.62
C ALA A 239 17.57 9.65 -0.55
N LEU A 240 16.60 10.06 0.27
CA LEU A 240 15.96 9.22 1.27
C LEU A 240 15.18 8.07 0.63
N VAL A 241 14.32 8.36 -0.34
CA VAL A 241 13.54 7.37 -1.10
C VAL A 241 14.47 6.41 -1.85
N ALA A 242 15.53 6.92 -2.48
CA ALA A 242 16.50 6.08 -3.18
C ALA A 242 17.23 5.12 -2.22
N ARG A 243 17.57 5.56 -1.01
CA ARG A 243 18.16 4.70 0.02
C ARG A 243 17.21 3.56 0.41
N ARG A 244 15.95 3.88 0.72
CA ARG A 244 14.94 2.86 1.09
C ARG A 244 14.66 1.88 -0.05
N ARG A 245 14.56 2.37 -1.29
CA ARG A 245 14.43 1.49 -2.47
C ARG A 245 15.63 0.55 -2.64
N ALA A 246 16.84 1.02 -2.38
CA ALA A 246 18.03 0.15 -2.40
C ALA A 246 18.01 -0.91 -1.28
N GLU A 247 17.47 -0.58 -0.11
CA GLU A 247 17.25 -1.54 1.00
C GLU A 247 16.21 -2.60 0.61
N ILE A 248 15.11 -2.20 -0.04
CA ILE A 248 14.09 -3.10 -0.60
C ILE A 248 14.71 -4.04 -1.64
N ASP A 249 15.44 -3.51 -2.62
CA ASP A 249 16.06 -4.30 -3.69
C ASP A 249 17.04 -5.34 -3.14
N ALA A 250 17.87 -4.94 -2.17
CA ALA A 250 18.80 -5.84 -1.49
C ALA A 250 18.05 -6.94 -0.72
N ALA A 251 17.02 -6.57 0.05
CA ALA A 251 16.21 -7.53 0.80
C ALA A 251 15.43 -8.48 -0.12
N ALA A 252 14.90 -8.01 -1.24
CA ALA A 252 14.22 -8.83 -2.24
C ALA A 252 15.18 -9.84 -2.89
N THR A 253 16.41 -9.42 -3.19
CA THR A 253 17.46 -10.29 -3.73
C THR A 253 17.85 -11.38 -2.73
N GLU A 254 18.17 -11.00 -1.49
CA GLU A 254 18.52 -11.95 -0.42
C GLU A 254 17.36 -12.90 -0.09
N LEU A 255 16.13 -12.39 -0.09
CA LEU A 255 14.93 -13.22 0.09
C LEU A 255 14.80 -14.23 -1.05
N ALA A 256 14.87 -13.79 -2.31
CA ALA A 256 14.78 -14.67 -3.47
C ALA A 256 15.85 -15.78 -3.44
N ASP A 257 17.09 -15.44 -3.11
CA ASP A 257 18.19 -16.40 -2.96
C ASP A 257 17.98 -17.39 -1.81
N SER A 258 17.29 -16.96 -0.75
CA SER A 258 16.99 -17.79 0.42
C SER A 258 15.76 -18.69 0.25
N LEU A 259 14.88 -18.40 -0.71
CA LEU A 259 13.65 -19.16 -0.93
C LEU A 259 13.95 -20.43 -1.73
N GLU A 260 13.69 -21.60 -1.13
CA GLU A 260 13.75 -22.89 -1.83
C GLU A 260 12.47 -23.12 -2.68
N ARG A 261 12.21 -22.19 -3.61
CA ARG A 261 11.01 -22.17 -4.46
C ARG A 261 11.38 -21.92 -5.92
N SER A 262 10.69 -22.62 -6.83
CA SER A 262 10.89 -22.40 -8.26
C SER A 262 10.13 -21.16 -8.75
N ASN A 263 10.54 -20.64 -9.91
CA ASN A 263 9.86 -19.51 -10.54
C ASN A 263 8.38 -19.82 -10.84
N GLU A 264 8.03 -21.07 -11.14
CA GLU A 264 6.64 -21.50 -11.31
C GLU A 264 5.85 -21.44 -10.01
N ALA A 265 6.46 -21.78 -8.87
CA ALA A 265 5.81 -21.69 -7.56
C ALA A 265 5.54 -20.23 -7.18
N LEU A 266 6.52 -19.36 -7.41
CA LEU A 266 6.37 -17.91 -7.24
C LEU A 266 5.25 -17.35 -8.14
N LEU A 267 5.25 -17.70 -9.42
CA LEU A 267 4.20 -17.30 -10.36
C LEU A 267 2.82 -17.83 -9.94
N ALA A 268 2.73 -19.07 -9.47
CA ALA A 268 1.48 -19.66 -9.02
C ALA A 268 0.93 -18.94 -7.77
N ALA A 269 1.79 -18.61 -6.80
CA ALA A 269 1.42 -17.83 -5.62
C ALA A 269 0.96 -16.42 -6.02
N ALA A 270 1.68 -15.74 -6.92
CA ALA A 270 1.33 -14.41 -7.43
C ALA A 270 -0.01 -14.43 -8.16
N ALA A 271 -0.20 -15.41 -9.05
CA ALA A 271 -1.45 -15.58 -9.78
C ALA A 271 -2.64 -15.78 -8.82
N ARG A 272 -2.48 -16.54 -7.74
CA ARG A 272 -3.53 -16.77 -6.73
C ARG A 272 -3.82 -15.51 -5.92
N ALA A 273 -2.79 -14.83 -5.40
CA ALA A 273 -2.93 -13.59 -4.64
C ALA A 273 -3.66 -12.51 -5.46
N LEU A 274 -3.23 -12.30 -6.71
CA LEU A 274 -3.87 -11.34 -7.61
C LEU A 274 -5.27 -11.77 -8.04
N THR A 275 -5.53 -13.07 -8.17
CA THR A 275 -6.90 -13.57 -8.40
C THR A 275 -7.79 -13.18 -7.22
N TRP A 276 -7.34 -13.49 -6.00
CA TRP A 276 -8.09 -13.17 -4.79
C TRP A 276 -8.33 -11.67 -4.67
N TYR A 277 -7.30 -10.84 -4.86
CA TYR A 277 -7.47 -9.40 -4.88
C TYR A 277 -8.52 -8.96 -5.92
N CYS A 278 -8.37 -9.33 -7.19
CA CYS A 278 -9.29 -8.88 -8.26
C CYS A 278 -10.72 -9.42 -8.14
N GLU A 279 -10.92 -10.59 -7.53
CA GLU A 279 -12.23 -11.27 -7.52
C GLU A 279 -12.95 -11.16 -6.18
N SER A 280 -12.22 -10.88 -5.10
CA SER A 280 -12.76 -10.87 -3.73
C SER A 280 -12.67 -9.53 -3.03
N ILE A 281 -11.74 -8.66 -3.43
CA ILE A 281 -11.47 -7.38 -2.76
C ILE A 281 -11.76 -6.21 -3.70
N CYS A 282 -11.11 -6.19 -4.86
CA CYS A 282 -11.18 -5.09 -5.81
C CYS A 282 -12.59 -4.98 -6.41
N SER A 283 -13.21 -3.82 -6.24
CA SER A 283 -14.53 -3.50 -6.74
C SER A 283 -14.53 -3.14 -8.23
N VAL A 284 -13.38 -2.69 -8.75
CA VAL A 284 -13.21 -2.26 -10.14
C VAL A 284 -12.93 -3.45 -11.05
N PRO A 285 -13.77 -3.71 -12.07
CA PRO A 285 -13.50 -4.78 -13.02
C PRO A 285 -12.20 -4.56 -13.80
N VAL A 286 -11.41 -5.62 -14.00
CA VAL A 286 -10.15 -5.60 -14.77
C VAL A 286 -10.30 -4.93 -16.15
N ALA A 287 -11.45 -5.12 -16.81
CA ALA A 287 -11.68 -4.56 -18.15
C ALA A 287 -11.83 -3.02 -18.18
N GLU A 288 -12.07 -2.38 -17.03
CA GLU A 288 -12.21 -0.92 -16.92
C GLU A 288 -10.86 -0.21 -16.85
N THR A 289 -9.82 -0.90 -16.40
CA THR A 289 -8.45 -0.37 -16.25
C THR A 289 -7.50 -0.95 -17.30
N VAL A 290 -7.67 -2.22 -17.65
CA VAL A 290 -6.88 -2.90 -18.69
C VAL A 290 -7.81 -3.32 -19.82
N SER A 291 -7.86 -2.49 -20.84
CA SER A 291 -8.79 -2.67 -21.96
C SER A 291 -8.58 -4.01 -22.66
N PRO A 292 -9.60 -4.60 -23.33
CA PRO A 292 -9.41 -5.84 -24.09
C PRO A 292 -8.34 -5.73 -25.19
N ALA A 293 -8.03 -4.53 -25.66
CA ALA A 293 -6.94 -4.30 -26.61
C ALA A 293 -5.57 -4.42 -25.92
N GLU A 294 -5.41 -3.80 -24.75
CA GLU A 294 -4.20 -3.89 -23.94
C GLU A 294 -3.96 -5.32 -23.44
N GLN A 295 -5.00 -6.05 -23.03
CA GLN A 295 -4.87 -7.47 -22.65
C GLN A 295 -4.38 -8.35 -23.82
N ARG A 296 -4.78 -8.04 -25.05
CA ARG A 296 -4.25 -8.71 -26.25
C ARG A 296 -2.81 -8.34 -26.50
N GLU A 297 -2.46 -7.06 -26.35
CA GLU A 297 -1.09 -6.59 -26.48
C GLU A 297 -0.15 -7.26 -25.47
N ILE A 298 -0.50 -7.28 -24.18
CA ILE A 298 0.26 -7.97 -23.12
C ILE A 298 0.47 -9.44 -23.51
N ARG A 299 -0.59 -10.13 -23.94
CA ARG A 299 -0.50 -11.53 -24.38
C ARG A 299 0.46 -11.68 -25.56
N GLU A 300 0.26 -10.94 -26.64
CA GLU A 300 1.10 -11.01 -27.84
C GLU A 300 2.56 -10.72 -27.52
N ARG A 301 2.81 -9.81 -26.57
CA ARG A 301 4.16 -9.42 -26.18
C ARG A 301 4.86 -10.50 -25.35
N LEU A 302 4.15 -11.15 -24.43
CA LEU A 302 4.68 -12.15 -23.51
C LEU A 302 4.77 -13.56 -24.11
N THR A 303 3.81 -13.95 -24.94
CA THR A 303 3.78 -15.28 -25.61
C THR A 303 4.36 -15.23 -27.03
N GLY A 304 5.05 -14.13 -27.36
CA GLY A 304 5.66 -13.89 -28.65
C GLY A 304 6.98 -14.63 -28.83
N ASP A 305 7.88 -14.08 -29.65
CA ASP A 305 9.26 -14.53 -29.66
C ASP A 305 10.05 -13.94 -28.48
N GLU A 306 11.24 -14.50 -28.20
CA GLU A 306 12.14 -14.05 -27.14
C GLU A 306 12.41 -12.54 -27.21
N ARG A 307 12.52 -11.99 -28.42
CA ARG A 307 12.74 -10.55 -28.64
C ARG A 307 11.56 -9.72 -28.17
N SER A 308 10.33 -10.19 -28.39
CA SER A 308 9.12 -9.51 -27.95
C SER A 308 8.98 -9.54 -26.43
N THR A 309 9.21 -10.70 -25.81
CA THR A 309 9.18 -10.86 -24.35
C THR A 309 10.26 -9.97 -23.71
N ARG A 310 11.48 -9.99 -24.25
CA ARG A 310 12.56 -9.12 -23.79
C ARG A 310 12.21 -7.64 -23.88
N ARG A 311 11.64 -7.21 -25.01
CA ARG A 311 11.19 -5.81 -25.16
C ARG A 311 10.10 -5.45 -24.14
N TYR A 312 9.20 -6.37 -23.83
CA TYR A 312 8.21 -6.17 -22.77
C TYR A 312 8.86 -5.99 -21.41
N VAL A 313 9.78 -6.88 -21.04
CA VAL A 313 10.54 -6.78 -19.79
C VAL A 313 11.37 -5.49 -19.74
N ASP A 314 12.07 -5.14 -20.82
CA ASP A 314 12.89 -3.92 -20.92
C ASP A 314 12.06 -2.66 -20.69
N GLU A 315 10.89 -2.55 -21.34
CA GLU A 315 9.98 -1.41 -21.16
C GLU A 315 9.46 -1.35 -19.72
N ARG A 316 9.03 -2.49 -19.15
CA ARG A 316 8.56 -2.56 -17.76
C ARG A 316 9.63 -2.17 -16.75
N VAL A 317 10.84 -2.69 -16.88
CA VAL A 317 11.96 -2.33 -16.00
C VAL A 317 12.33 -0.85 -16.16
N SER A 318 12.26 -0.31 -17.38
CA SER A 318 12.52 1.10 -17.64
C SER A 318 11.48 2.02 -17.00
N GLU A 319 10.21 1.62 -16.95
CA GLU A 319 9.13 2.41 -16.31
C GLU A 319 9.35 2.58 -14.80
N TYR A 320 9.95 1.60 -14.12
CA TYR A 320 10.24 1.72 -12.68
C TYR A 320 11.49 2.55 -12.34
N GLN A 321 12.21 3.06 -13.37
CA GLN A 321 13.29 4.07 -13.41
C GLN A 321 14.43 4.05 -12.36
N ARG A 322 14.45 3.22 -11.32
CA ARG A 322 15.45 3.30 -10.23
C ARG A 322 15.76 1.95 -9.54
N GLN A 323 15.71 0.84 -10.25
CA GLN A 323 16.15 -0.44 -9.69
C GLN A 323 17.68 -0.59 -9.76
N ALA A 324 18.24 -1.42 -8.88
CA ALA A 324 19.53 -2.06 -9.11
C ALA A 324 19.62 -2.60 -10.57
N PRO A 325 20.81 -2.79 -11.17
CA PRO A 325 20.90 -3.29 -12.53
C PRO A 325 20.30 -4.71 -12.65
N VAL A 326 19.01 -4.77 -13.01
CA VAL A 326 18.30 -6.00 -13.33
C VAL A 326 18.79 -6.47 -14.69
N ASP A 327 19.25 -7.73 -14.77
CA ASP A 327 19.55 -8.34 -16.06
C ASP A 327 18.22 -8.68 -16.77
N THR A 328 17.72 -7.73 -17.56
CA THR A 328 16.46 -7.90 -18.29
C THR A 328 16.49 -9.05 -19.28
N ALA A 329 17.68 -9.48 -19.73
CA ALA A 329 17.81 -10.66 -20.57
C ALA A 329 17.58 -11.95 -19.79
N ASP A 330 18.12 -12.03 -18.58
CA ASP A 330 17.91 -13.16 -17.66
C ASP A 330 16.45 -13.25 -17.20
N VAL A 331 15.83 -12.12 -16.87
CA VAL A 331 14.40 -12.05 -16.54
C VAL A 331 13.54 -12.48 -17.74
N ALA A 332 13.84 -12.01 -18.95
CA ALA A 332 13.10 -12.40 -20.14
C ALA A 332 13.25 -13.89 -20.47
N ALA A 333 14.45 -14.46 -20.27
CA ALA A 333 14.70 -15.89 -20.42
C ALA A 333 13.88 -16.69 -19.40
N THR A 334 13.89 -16.27 -18.12
CA THR A 334 13.06 -16.86 -17.07
C THR A 334 11.58 -16.83 -17.42
N VAL A 335 11.06 -15.68 -17.87
CA VAL A 335 9.66 -15.52 -18.27
C VAL A 335 9.30 -16.45 -19.45
N ALA A 336 10.21 -16.62 -20.41
CA ALA A 336 10.00 -17.49 -21.57
C ALA A 336 9.96 -18.99 -21.23
N GLU A 337 10.51 -19.39 -20.08
CA GLU A 337 10.44 -20.77 -19.58
C GLU A 337 9.15 -21.07 -18.81
N LEU A 338 8.43 -20.03 -18.37
CA LEU A 338 7.20 -20.14 -17.60
C LEU A 338 5.97 -20.40 -18.49
N PRO A 339 4.88 -20.97 -17.94
CA PRO A 339 3.67 -21.19 -18.72
C PRO A 339 2.98 -19.88 -19.15
N ASP A 340 2.73 -19.74 -20.45
CA ASP A 340 2.13 -18.55 -21.10
C ASP A 340 0.91 -17.98 -20.36
N GLU A 341 -0.12 -18.80 -20.15
CA GLU A 341 -1.41 -18.31 -19.65
C GLU A 341 -1.33 -17.78 -18.19
N PRO A 342 -0.67 -18.48 -17.25
CA PRO A 342 -0.33 -17.91 -15.93
C PRO A 342 0.47 -16.61 -15.98
N VAL A 343 1.49 -16.52 -16.85
CA VAL A 343 2.30 -15.30 -17.01
C VAL A 343 1.44 -14.12 -17.48
N VAL A 344 0.70 -14.31 -18.57
CA VAL A 344 -0.16 -13.27 -19.16
C VAL A 344 -1.23 -12.80 -18.18
N ARG A 345 -1.85 -13.75 -17.47
CA ARG A 345 -2.87 -13.43 -16.47
C ARG A 345 -2.31 -12.63 -15.31
N THR A 346 -1.12 -13.01 -14.82
CA THR A 346 -0.43 -12.31 -13.73
C THR A 346 -0.06 -10.90 -14.18
N ALA A 347 0.56 -10.74 -15.35
CA ALA A 347 0.91 -9.44 -15.90
C ALA A 347 -0.32 -8.52 -16.12
N THR A 348 -1.43 -9.06 -16.62
CA THR A 348 -2.68 -8.31 -16.79
C THR A 348 -3.23 -7.82 -15.45
N ARG A 349 -3.21 -8.65 -14.41
CA ARG A 349 -3.72 -8.27 -13.08
C ARG A 349 -2.78 -7.33 -12.33
N LEU A 350 -1.46 -7.47 -12.51
CA LEU A 350 -0.51 -6.47 -12.02
C LEU A 350 -0.76 -5.11 -12.68
N ARG A 351 -0.96 -5.08 -14.00
CA ARG A 351 -1.28 -3.83 -14.70
C ARG A 351 -2.59 -3.20 -14.24
N HIS A 352 -3.60 -4.03 -13.95
CA HIS A 352 -4.85 -3.57 -13.34
C HIS A 352 -4.61 -2.97 -11.97
N LEU A 353 -3.88 -3.68 -11.10
CA LEU A 353 -3.55 -3.21 -9.75
C LEU A 353 -2.81 -1.87 -9.79
N GLU A 354 -1.77 -1.75 -10.61
CA GLU A 354 -1.05 -0.48 -10.82
C GLU A 354 -1.99 0.65 -11.21
N SER A 355 -2.92 0.39 -12.14
CA SER A 355 -3.87 1.40 -12.58
C SER A 355 -4.85 1.84 -11.48
N ILE A 356 -5.15 0.97 -10.51
CA ILE A 356 -5.97 1.32 -9.34
C ILE A 356 -5.15 2.21 -8.41
N VAL A 357 -3.92 1.81 -8.08
CA VAL A 357 -3.05 2.55 -7.16
C VAL A 357 -2.67 3.92 -7.73
N ASP A 358 -2.21 3.98 -8.97
CA ASP A 358 -1.87 5.24 -9.65
C ASP A 358 -3.11 6.14 -9.86
N GLY A 359 -4.32 5.57 -9.79
CA GLY A 359 -5.57 6.31 -9.90
C GLY A 359 -6.02 6.99 -8.61
N VAL A 360 -5.42 6.64 -7.47
CA VAL A 360 -5.80 7.14 -6.14
C VAL A 360 -4.66 7.82 -5.39
N MET A 361 -3.40 7.49 -5.71
CA MET A 361 -2.23 8.11 -5.09
C MET A 361 -1.04 8.17 -6.05
N HIS A 362 -0.10 9.08 -5.79
CA HIS A 362 1.18 9.07 -6.48
C HIS A 362 2.05 7.93 -5.98
N THR A 363 2.62 7.15 -6.91
CA THR A 363 3.52 6.03 -6.60
C THR A 363 5.00 6.36 -6.86
N THR A 364 5.26 7.55 -7.42
CA THR A 364 6.61 8.06 -7.67
C THR A 364 6.78 9.49 -7.16
N LEU A 365 7.98 9.76 -6.63
CA LEU A 365 8.37 11.11 -6.20
C LEU A 365 8.39 12.10 -7.37
N GLU A 366 8.72 11.62 -8.59
CA GLU A 366 8.77 12.48 -9.77
C GLU A 366 7.38 12.98 -10.14
N ASP A 367 6.38 12.09 -10.13
CA ASP A 367 5.00 12.45 -10.44
C ASP A 367 4.42 13.41 -9.39
N ALA A 368 4.62 13.13 -8.10
CA ALA A 368 4.19 14.03 -7.01
C ALA A 368 4.84 15.43 -7.15
N LEU A 369 6.15 15.50 -7.41
CA LEU A 369 6.83 16.77 -7.64
C LEU A 369 6.35 17.48 -8.91
N ALA A 370 6.06 16.74 -9.99
CA ALA A 370 5.58 17.30 -11.24
C ALA A 370 4.17 17.90 -11.09
N GLU A 371 3.31 17.23 -10.33
CA GLU A 371 1.97 17.71 -9.97
C GLU A 371 2.05 19.00 -9.16
N LEU A 372 2.80 19.01 -8.05
CA LEU A 372 2.99 20.20 -7.23
C LEU A 372 3.50 21.40 -8.05
N ARG A 373 4.52 21.19 -8.89
CA ARG A 373 5.08 22.26 -9.74
C ARG A 373 4.06 22.79 -10.75
N SER A 374 3.17 21.91 -11.24
CA SER A 374 2.11 22.31 -12.17
C SER A 374 1.02 23.11 -11.46
N ALA A 375 0.70 22.74 -10.21
CA ALA A 375 -0.27 23.43 -9.38
C ALA A 375 0.18 24.84 -8.95
N THR A 376 1.48 25.05 -8.71
CA THR A 376 2.02 26.36 -8.31
C THR A 376 2.41 27.27 -9.49
N THR A 377 2.34 26.79 -10.74
CA THR A 377 2.66 27.65 -11.89
C THR A 377 1.44 28.49 -12.29
N PRO A 378 1.50 29.84 -12.28
CA PRO A 378 0.37 30.67 -12.68
C PRO A 378 0.00 30.41 -14.14
N ALA A 379 -1.30 30.17 -14.40
CA ALA A 379 -1.82 30.00 -15.76
C ALA A 379 -1.50 31.25 -16.63
N PRO A 380 -1.09 31.07 -17.90
CA PRO A 380 -0.58 32.14 -18.75
C PRO A 380 -1.60 33.23 -19.11
#